data_AF-A0A960L3H7-F1
#
_entry.id   AF-A0A960L3H7-F1
#
_cell.length_a   1.000
_cell.length_b   1.000
_cell.length_c   1.000
_cell.angle_alpha   90.00
_cell.angle_beta   90.00
_cell.angle_gamma   90.00
#
_symmetry.space_group_name_H-M   'P 1'
#
loop_
_entity.id
_entity.type
_entity.pdbx_description
1 polymer ?
#
loop_
_entity_poly.entity_id
_entity_poly.type
_entity_poly.pdbx_seq_one_letter_code
_entity_poly.pdbx_strand_id
1 'polypeptide(L)' 'LSAQAHLEDFYHRFGFNARGEPYDDAGIPHVDMVRPAPPA' A
#
# COMPACT_ATOMS: atom_id res chain seq x y z
N LEU A 1 3.68 -4.40 2.55
CA LEU A 1 2.59 -4.15 3.50
C LEU A 1 1.30 -4.43 2.77
N SER A 2 0.43 -5.31 3.26
CA SER A 2 -0.95 -5.38 2.75
C SER A 2 -1.75 -4.31 3.48
N ALA A 3 -2.08 -3.21 2.79
CA ALA A 3 -2.80 -2.07 3.35
C ALA A 3 -4.24 -2.08 2.84
N GLN A 4 -5.21 -1.66 3.67
CA GLN A 4 -6.56 -1.38 3.18
C GLN A 4 -6.48 -0.29 2.11
N ALA A 5 -7.08 -0.50 0.94
CA ALA A 5 -6.89 0.33 -0.25
C ALA A 5 -7.29 1.81 -0.02
N HIS A 6 -8.31 2.07 0.80
CA HIS A 6 -8.71 3.44 1.14
C HIS A 6 -7.69 4.20 2.03
N LEU A 7 -6.66 3.52 2.56
CA LEU A 7 -5.57 4.12 3.33
C LEU A 7 -4.31 4.39 2.49
N GLU A 8 -4.37 4.21 1.17
CA GLU A 8 -3.22 4.41 0.29
C GLU A 8 -2.57 5.79 0.49
N ASP A 9 -3.37 6.87 0.47
CA ASP A 9 -2.91 8.25 0.72
C ASP A 9 -2.31 8.48 2.11
N PHE A 10 -2.76 7.72 3.11
CA PHE A 10 -2.16 7.77 4.44
C PHE A 10 -0.74 7.19 4.39
N TYR A 11 -0.56 6.03 3.76
CA TYR A 11 0.74 5.36 3.64
C TYR A 11 1.70 6.04 2.67
N HIS A 12 1.19 6.73 1.63
CA HIS A 12 1.98 7.60 0.75
C HIS A 12 2.75 8.66 1.55
N ARG A 13 2.14 9.24 2.59
CA ARG A 13 2.80 10.22 3.47
C ARG A 13 4.00 9.64 4.26
N PHE A 14 4.06 8.31 4.41
CA PHE A 14 5.17 7.60 5.05
C PHE A 14 6.17 7.02 4.03
N GLY A 15 6.05 7.39 2.76
CA GLY A 15 6.93 6.99 1.66
C GLY A 15 6.65 5.61 1.09
N PHE A 16 5.55 4.97 1.47
CA PHE A 16 5.10 3.75 0.79
C PHE A 16 4.42 4.11 -0.54
N ASN A 17 4.46 3.20 -1.50
CA ASN A 17 3.77 3.32 -2.78
C ASN A 17 3.01 2.02 -3.05
N ALA A 18 1.83 2.13 -3.68
CA ALA A 18 1.07 0.97 -4.12
C ALA A 18 1.86 0.16 -5.16
N ARG A 19 1.73 -1.16 -5.08
CA ARG A 19 2.33 -2.14 -5.98
C ARG A 19 1.22 -3.08 -6.45
N GLY A 20 0.86 -2.96 -7.73
CA GLY A 20 -0.19 -3.77 -8.32
C GLY A 20 -1.58 -3.19 -8.07
N GLU A 21 -2.60 -4.01 -8.28
CA GLU A 21 -4.01 -3.62 -8.20
C GLU A 21 -4.61 -4.02 -6.84
N PRO A 22 -5.67 -3.33 -6.38
CA PRO A 22 -6.38 -3.74 -5.19
C PRO A 22 -7.00 -5.14 -5.32
N TYR A 23 -7.02 -5.89 -4.22
CA TYR A 23 -7.60 -7.23 -4.10
C TYR A 23 -8.54 -7.30 -2.89
N ASP A 24 -9.50 -8.22 -2.94
CA ASP A 24 -10.39 -8.47 -1.80
C ASP A 24 -9.66 -9.30 -0.73
N ASP A 25 -9.72 -8.85 0.52
CA ASP A 25 -9.38 -9.65 1.69
C ASP A 25 -10.50 -9.51 2.72
N ALA A 26 -11.23 -10.60 2.92
CA ALA A 26 -12.39 -10.68 3.81
C ALA A 26 -13.45 -9.57 3.57
N GLY A 27 -13.72 -9.20 2.30
CA GLY A 27 -14.68 -8.17 1.94
C GLY A 27 -14.17 -6.74 2.10
N ILE A 28 -12.89 -6.56 2.41
CA ILE A 28 -12.23 -5.27 2.51
C ILE A 28 -11.21 -5.18 1.37
N PRO A 29 -11.29 -4.16 0.50
CA PRO A 29 -10.28 -3.93 -0.53
C PRO A 29 -8.92 -3.62 0.12
N HIS A 30 -7.90 -4.38 -0.26
CA HIS A 30 -6.50 -4.19 0.13
C HIS A 30 -5.63 -3.95 -1.10
N VAL A 31 -4.46 -3.36 -0.91
CA VAL A 31 -3.43 -3.22 -1.95
C VAL A 31 -2.07 -3.45 -1.31
N ASP A 32 -1.17 -4.09 -2.04
CA ASP A 32 0.20 -4.24 -1.58
C ASP A 32 0.92 -2.89 -1.69
N MET A 33 1.61 -2.50 -0.64
CA MET A 33 2.41 -1.28 -0.58
C MET A 33 3.85 -1.59 -0.21
N VAL A 34 4.78 -0.91 -0.88
CA VAL A 34 6.23 -1.04 -0.70
C VAL A 34 6.86 0.32 -0.46
N ARG A 35 7.87 0.38 0.40
CA ARG A 35 8.69 1.57 0.57
C ARG A 35 10.06 1.31 -0.03
N PRO A 36 10.56 2.14 -0.96
CA PRO A 36 11.90 1.96 -1.49
C PRO A 36 12.94 2.08 -0.38
N ALA A 37 14.04 1.34 -0.52
CA ALA A 37 15.19 1.54 0.34
C ALA A 37 15.76 2.96 0.12
N PRO A 38 16.34 3.60 1.15
CA PRO A 38 17.10 4.82 0.93
C PRO A 38 18.23 4.56 -0.09
N PRO A 39 18.59 5.55 -0.92
CA PRO A 39 19.78 5.43 -1.74
C PRO A 39 21.01 5.21 -0.84
N ALA A 40 21.98 4.45 -1.35
CA ALA A 40 23.26 4.17 -0.69
C ALA A 40 24.16 5.41 -0.65
#